data_AF-A0A662J5D6-F1
#
_entry.id   AF-A0A662J5D6-F1
#
_cell.length_a   1.000
_cell.length_b   1.000
_cell.length_c   1.000
_cell.angle_alpha   90.00
_cell.angle_beta   90.00
_cell.angle_gamma   90.00
#
_symmetry.space_group_name_H-M   'P 1'
#
loop_
_entity.id
_entity.type
_entity.pdbx_description
1 polymer ?
#
loop_
_entity_poly.entity_id
_entity_poly.type
_entity_poly.pdbx_seq_one_letter_code
_entity_poly.pdbx_strand_id
1 'polypeptide(L)'
;MIKQVEKKLMELIELEESLEQEGVLIGREDVLKKILESSEVILITGKRGAGKTALGYYILEQSPNPYVFGLPEEAWRYLPKFITPLKSLEKLPEKATIFIDEAALWFYSRSSSQKMNKYISQLVTEARHQEQLLIFATHTLRKLDIGVVMDADAILFKEPSFLHSKFERSEIREITREVKEQFSKLRGDRRKYTYVLSHDYEGFLKTPLPSFWCEELSKAQISLERVFEGEGDRRAGVGSKIESGNIESVLKERPEYIEYFERMLEWHDKNKDSKFYHLGFEWSDVRVPPQILNKLFLQGVLDLVYNTRKHKGYLLRNPEEVREVVEKKKR
;
A
#
# COMPACT_ATOMS: atom_id res chain seq x y z
N MET A 1 -13.79 -30.90 -43.85
CA MET A 1 -13.12 -30.48 -42.60
C MET A 1 -12.44 -29.11 -42.76
N ILE A 2 -11.56 -28.92 -43.76
CA ILE A 2 -10.87 -27.63 -44.03
C ILE A 2 -11.86 -26.46 -44.27
N LYS A 3 -12.86 -26.62 -45.14
CA LYS A 3 -13.89 -25.59 -45.41
C LYS A 3 -14.71 -25.16 -44.18
N GLN A 4 -14.80 -26.02 -43.17
CA GLN A 4 -15.55 -25.75 -41.93
C GLN A 4 -14.71 -24.94 -40.94
N VAL A 5 -13.39 -25.10 -40.99
CA VAL A 5 -12.43 -24.33 -40.19
C VAL A 5 -12.27 -22.92 -40.79
N GLU A 6 -12.17 -22.79 -42.11
CA GLU A 6 -12.10 -21.50 -42.81
C GLU A 6 -13.34 -20.64 -42.55
N LYS A 7 -14.53 -21.26 -42.59
CA LYS A 7 -15.79 -20.56 -42.29
C LYS A 7 -15.82 -20.02 -40.86
N LYS A 8 -15.40 -20.82 -39.87
CA LYS A 8 -15.31 -20.38 -38.47
C LYS A 8 -14.26 -19.28 -38.27
N LEU A 9 -13.18 -19.30 -39.05
CA LEU A 9 -12.13 -18.29 -38.97
C LEU A 9 -12.63 -16.94 -39.52
N MET A 10 -13.35 -16.96 -40.64
CA MET A 10 -13.98 -15.76 -41.20
C MET A 10 -15.06 -15.18 -40.27
N GLU A 11 -15.91 -16.04 -39.68
CA GLU A 11 -16.90 -15.60 -38.67
C GLU A 11 -16.23 -14.96 -37.44
N LEU A 12 -15.03 -15.40 -37.05
CA LEU A 12 -14.27 -14.81 -35.94
C LEU A 12 -13.63 -13.46 -36.32
N ILE A 13 -13.12 -13.35 -37.54
CA ILE A 13 -12.54 -12.09 -38.08
C ILE A 13 -13.63 -11.04 -38.22
N GLU A 14 -14.78 -11.40 -38.82
CA GLU A 14 -15.92 -10.48 -38.96
C GLU A 14 -16.48 -10.06 -37.60
N LEU A 15 -16.48 -10.95 -36.59
CA LEU A 15 -16.88 -10.60 -35.23
C LEU A 15 -15.87 -9.63 -34.58
N GLU A 16 -14.57 -9.84 -34.79
CA GLU A 16 -13.51 -8.97 -34.28
C GLU A 16 -13.56 -7.58 -34.95
N GLU A 17 -13.77 -7.54 -36.27
CA GLU A 17 -13.98 -6.30 -37.03
C GLU A 17 -15.28 -5.58 -36.63
N SER A 18 -16.37 -6.31 -36.35
CA SER A 18 -17.63 -5.69 -35.89
C SER A 18 -17.49 -5.06 -34.50
N LEU A 19 -16.73 -5.70 -33.60
CA LEU A 19 -16.38 -5.15 -32.28
C LEU A 19 -15.40 -3.97 -32.36
N GLU A 20 -14.65 -3.84 -33.45
CA GLU A 20 -13.84 -2.67 -33.75
C GLU A 20 -14.68 -1.54 -34.36
N GLN A 21 -15.65 -1.87 -35.21
CA GLN A 21 -16.56 -0.92 -35.84
C GLN A 21 -17.63 -0.34 -34.91
N GLU A 22 -18.01 -0.99 -33.81
CA GLU A 22 -18.87 -0.35 -32.79
C GLU A 22 -18.10 0.72 -31.95
N GLY A 23 -16.77 0.80 -32.08
CA GLY A 23 -15.89 1.76 -31.39
C GLY A 23 -15.51 3.01 -32.23
N VAL A 24 -16.42 3.50 -33.07
CA VAL A 24 -16.18 4.55 -34.08
C VAL A 24 -15.54 5.84 -33.52
N LEU A 25 -14.31 6.11 -33.98
CA LEU A 25 -13.66 7.41 -34.25
C LEU A 25 -13.11 8.27 -33.09
N ILE A 26 -12.45 7.64 -32.12
CA ILE A 26 -11.19 8.18 -31.57
C ILE A 26 -10.20 7.01 -31.60
N GLY A 27 -9.03 7.17 -32.19
CA GLY A 27 -8.01 6.11 -32.13
C GLY A 27 -7.82 5.72 -30.66
N ARG A 28 -7.91 4.44 -30.31
CA ARG A 28 -7.87 4.00 -28.90
C ARG A 28 -6.60 4.48 -28.16
N GLU A 29 -5.52 4.76 -28.89
CA GLU A 29 -4.31 5.43 -28.37
C GLU A 29 -4.53 6.91 -28.05
N ASP A 30 -5.28 7.64 -28.87
CA ASP A 30 -5.67 9.03 -28.59
C ASP A 30 -6.57 9.14 -27.35
N VAL A 31 -7.38 8.11 -27.06
CA VAL A 31 -8.25 8.11 -25.87
C VAL A 31 -7.42 8.10 -24.59
N LEU A 32 -6.46 7.18 -24.45
CA LEU A 32 -5.62 7.12 -23.27
C LEU A 32 -4.83 8.42 -23.12
N LYS A 33 -4.23 8.90 -24.21
CA LYS A 33 -3.46 10.15 -24.20
C LYS A 33 -4.30 11.34 -23.73
N LYS A 34 -5.52 11.49 -24.25
CA LYS A 34 -6.45 12.55 -23.82
C LYS A 34 -6.76 12.48 -22.33
N ILE A 35 -7.02 11.26 -21.81
CA ILE A 35 -7.25 11.06 -20.37
C ILE A 35 -6.02 11.48 -19.57
N LEU A 36 -4.82 11.09 -19.99
CA LEU A 36 -3.59 11.45 -19.30
C LEU A 36 -3.33 12.96 -19.32
N GLU A 37 -3.66 13.64 -20.42
CA GLU A 37 -3.49 15.09 -20.57
C GLU A 37 -4.53 15.90 -19.78
N SER A 38 -5.69 15.32 -19.47
CA SER A 38 -6.77 15.97 -18.72
C SER A 38 -6.88 15.55 -17.26
N SER A 39 -6.04 14.62 -16.80
CA SER A 39 -6.08 14.10 -15.43
C SER A 39 -4.93 14.63 -14.57
N GLU A 40 -5.22 14.89 -13.30
CA GLU A 40 -4.26 15.16 -12.25
C GLU A 40 -4.09 13.93 -11.34
N VAL A 41 -5.17 13.14 -11.18
CA VAL A 41 -5.18 11.96 -10.33
C VAL A 41 -5.82 10.78 -11.04
N ILE A 42 -5.05 9.70 -11.19
CA ILE A 42 -5.51 8.43 -11.75
C ILE A 42 -5.34 7.31 -10.73
N LEU A 43 -6.39 6.51 -10.56
CA LEU A 43 -6.36 5.33 -9.71
C LEU A 43 -6.33 4.05 -10.56
N ILE A 44 -5.35 3.18 -10.32
CA ILE A 44 -5.27 1.85 -10.93
C ILE A 44 -5.68 0.80 -9.89
N THR A 45 -6.71 -0.01 -10.19
CA THR A 45 -7.19 -1.07 -9.28
C THR A 45 -7.35 -2.43 -9.96
N GLY A 46 -7.38 -3.52 -9.18
CA GLY A 46 -7.51 -4.88 -9.70
C GLY A 46 -6.79 -5.94 -8.87
N LYS A 47 -7.05 -7.23 -9.16
CA LYS A 47 -6.49 -8.36 -8.41
C LYS A 47 -4.96 -8.44 -8.50
N ARG A 48 -4.34 -9.20 -7.60
CA ARG A 48 -2.89 -9.48 -7.66
C ARG A 48 -2.56 -10.19 -8.99
N GLY A 49 -1.47 -9.78 -9.63
CA GLY A 49 -1.05 -10.35 -10.92
C GLY A 49 -1.86 -9.89 -12.15
N ALA A 50 -2.80 -8.95 -11.99
CA ALA A 50 -3.62 -8.45 -13.11
C ALA A 50 -2.90 -7.46 -14.04
N GLY A 51 -1.63 -7.13 -13.76
CA GLY A 51 -0.83 -6.21 -14.58
C GLY A 51 -0.97 -4.72 -14.23
N LYS A 52 -1.29 -4.37 -12.98
CA LYS A 52 -1.41 -2.97 -12.53
C LYS A 52 -0.09 -2.21 -12.62
N THR A 53 0.98 -2.78 -12.07
CA THR A 53 2.33 -2.22 -12.12
C THR A 53 2.78 -2.04 -13.57
N ALA A 54 2.59 -3.06 -14.42
CA ALA A 54 2.87 -2.97 -15.85
C ALA A 54 2.08 -1.84 -16.54
N LEU A 55 0.81 -1.64 -16.19
CA LEU A 55 0.01 -0.52 -16.69
C LEU A 55 0.57 0.84 -16.24
N GLY A 56 0.99 0.96 -14.97
CA GLY A 56 1.62 2.18 -14.47
C GLY A 56 2.87 2.53 -15.27
N TYR A 57 3.74 1.56 -15.53
CA TYR A 57 4.93 1.76 -16.36
C TYR A 57 4.62 1.99 -17.84
N TYR A 58 3.57 1.38 -18.39
CA TYR A 58 3.09 1.66 -19.74
C TYR A 58 2.62 3.12 -19.87
N ILE A 59 1.95 3.65 -18.85
CA ILE A 59 1.60 5.08 -18.82
C ILE A 59 2.87 5.93 -18.72
N LEU A 60 3.81 5.61 -17.83
CA LEU A 60 5.08 6.34 -17.70
C LEU A 60 5.88 6.40 -19.01
N GLU A 61 5.82 5.34 -19.83
CA GLU A 61 6.48 5.31 -21.15
C GLU A 61 5.94 6.36 -22.13
N GLN A 62 4.67 6.74 -21.96
CA GLN A 62 3.97 7.69 -22.83
C GLN A 62 3.92 9.10 -22.25
N SER A 63 4.28 9.25 -20.97
CA SER A 63 4.13 10.48 -20.21
C SER A 63 5.38 11.36 -20.27
N PRO A 64 5.22 12.69 -20.27
CA PRO A 64 6.33 13.61 -20.11
C PRO A 64 6.89 13.53 -18.68
N ASN A 65 8.21 13.66 -18.57
CA ASN A 65 8.92 13.74 -17.29
C ASN A 65 8.49 12.65 -16.28
N PRO A 66 8.67 11.35 -16.59
CA PRO A 66 8.10 10.26 -15.81
C PRO A 66 8.96 9.87 -14.60
N TYR A 67 8.28 9.67 -13.47
CA TYR A 67 8.87 9.25 -12.22
C TYR A 67 8.16 8.04 -11.64
N VAL A 68 8.90 7.24 -10.87
CA VAL A 68 8.34 6.10 -10.14
C VAL A 68 8.78 6.11 -8.69
N PHE A 69 7.84 5.92 -7.77
CA PHE A 69 8.11 5.74 -6.35
C PHE A 69 7.78 4.32 -5.89
N GLY A 70 8.66 3.73 -5.06
CA GLY A 70 8.46 2.40 -4.48
C GLY A 70 9.12 1.23 -5.20
N LEU A 71 9.98 1.50 -6.19
CA LEU A 71 10.82 0.48 -6.77
C LEU A 71 12.11 0.33 -5.93
N PRO A 72 12.52 -0.89 -5.52
CA PRO A 72 13.79 -1.11 -4.82
C PRO A 72 15.00 -0.62 -5.62
N GLU A 73 16.03 -0.08 -4.95
CA GLU A 73 17.20 0.52 -5.62
C GLU A 73 17.92 -0.49 -6.54
N GLU A 74 17.95 -1.78 -6.19
CA GLU A 74 18.58 -2.82 -7.01
C GLU A 74 17.88 -3.01 -8.36
N ALA A 75 16.59 -2.67 -8.43
CA ALA A 75 15.79 -2.79 -9.64
C ALA A 75 15.82 -1.53 -10.52
N TRP A 76 16.40 -0.42 -10.05
CA TRP A 76 16.51 0.81 -10.84
C TRP A 76 17.31 0.64 -12.12
N ARG A 77 18.24 -0.33 -12.14
CA ARG A 77 19.01 -0.70 -13.33
C ARG A 77 18.17 -1.23 -14.49
N TYR A 78 16.94 -1.66 -14.23
CA TYR A 78 16.00 -2.13 -15.26
C TYR A 78 15.11 -0.99 -15.79
N LEU A 79 15.17 0.20 -15.19
CA LEU A 79 14.47 1.36 -15.70
C LEU A 79 15.23 1.95 -16.91
N PRO A 80 14.50 2.41 -17.93
CA PRO A 80 15.10 3.19 -18.98
C PRO A 80 15.51 4.57 -18.44
N LYS A 81 16.50 5.20 -19.07
CA LYS A 81 17.08 6.49 -18.61
C LYS A 81 16.08 7.63 -18.47
N PHE A 82 14.94 7.54 -19.17
CA PHE A 82 13.91 8.59 -19.14
C PHE A 82 12.98 8.47 -17.92
N ILE A 83 12.90 7.32 -17.24
CA ILE A 83 12.13 7.17 -16.00
C ILE A 83 13.04 7.40 -14.80
N THR A 84 12.71 8.38 -13.98
CA THR A 84 13.50 8.71 -12.78
C THR A 84 12.88 8.10 -11.52
N PRO A 85 13.59 7.20 -10.81
CA PRO A 85 13.09 6.68 -9.55
C PRO A 85 13.16 7.74 -8.44
N LEU A 86 12.13 7.81 -7.60
CA LEU A 86 12.05 8.70 -6.44
C LEU A 86 12.39 7.96 -5.15
N LYS A 87 13.17 8.61 -4.29
CA LYS A 87 13.50 8.11 -2.94
C LYS A 87 12.50 8.54 -1.86
N SER A 88 11.78 9.63 -2.10
CA SER A 88 10.85 10.25 -1.15
C SER A 88 9.67 10.86 -1.89
N LEU A 89 8.55 10.98 -1.19
CA LEU A 89 7.35 11.69 -1.64
C LEU A 89 7.25 13.11 -1.05
N GLU A 90 8.19 13.54 -0.18
CA GLU A 90 8.14 14.86 0.50
C GLU A 90 8.23 16.05 -0.45
N LYS A 91 8.97 15.89 -1.56
CA LYS A 91 9.11 16.92 -2.58
C LYS A 91 9.03 16.27 -3.95
N LEU A 92 7.86 16.37 -4.54
CA LEU A 92 7.59 15.84 -5.87
C LEU A 92 8.05 16.85 -6.94
N PRO A 93 8.58 16.37 -8.08
CA PRO A 93 8.97 17.21 -9.20
C PRO A 93 7.75 17.89 -9.85
N GLU A 94 7.87 19.16 -10.22
CA GLU A 94 6.80 19.90 -10.92
C GLU A 94 6.63 19.39 -12.37
N LYS A 95 5.44 19.57 -12.97
CA LYS A 95 5.17 19.21 -14.38
C LYS A 95 5.62 17.78 -14.71
N ALA A 96 5.22 16.83 -13.86
CA ALA A 96 5.73 15.47 -13.86
C ALA A 96 4.60 14.45 -13.76
N THR A 97 4.80 13.28 -14.37
CA THR A 97 3.94 12.11 -14.15
C THR A 97 4.59 11.18 -13.15
N ILE A 98 3.90 10.87 -12.06
CA ILE A 98 4.46 10.16 -10.91
C ILE A 98 3.63 8.91 -10.64
N PHE A 99 4.21 7.75 -10.89
CA PHE A 99 3.60 6.46 -10.57
C PHE A 99 3.99 5.99 -9.17
N ILE A 100 2.99 5.65 -8.38
CA ILE A 100 3.11 5.22 -6.99
C ILE A 100 2.46 3.83 -6.86
N ASP A 101 3.29 2.79 -6.70
CA ASP A 101 2.78 1.43 -6.50
C ASP A 101 2.31 1.22 -5.04
N GLU A 102 1.39 0.29 -4.83
CA GLU A 102 0.70 0.07 -3.55
C GLU A 102 1.69 -0.20 -2.42
N ALA A 103 2.72 -1.01 -2.67
CA ALA A 103 3.74 -1.35 -1.69
C ALA A 103 4.53 -0.11 -1.22
N ALA A 104 4.65 0.91 -2.07
CA ALA A 104 5.32 2.17 -1.78
C ALA A 104 4.53 3.01 -0.78
N LEU A 105 3.20 3.10 -0.98
CA LEU A 105 2.29 3.76 -0.05
C LEU A 105 2.43 3.11 1.33
N TRP A 106 2.32 1.78 1.41
CA TRP A 106 2.44 1.08 2.70
C TRP A 106 3.83 1.21 3.35
N PHE A 107 4.91 1.25 2.55
CA PHE A 107 6.27 1.48 3.03
C PHE A 107 6.47 2.87 3.65
N TYR A 108 5.82 3.90 3.10
CA TYR A 108 5.93 5.27 3.60
C TYR A 108 5.09 5.51 4.87
N SER A 109 3.95 4.80 5.04
CA SER A 109 3.19 4.83 6.30
C SER A 109 3.72 3.86 7.35
N ARG A 110 4.89 4.16 7.92
CA ARG A 110 5.33 3.49 9.17
C ARG A 110 4.65 4.04 10.44
N SER A 111 3.58 4.82 10.33
CA SER A 111 2.74 5.20 11.47
C SER A 111 1.28 5.39 11.04
N SER A 112 0.37 4.62 11.64
CA SER A 112 -1.12 4.61 11.54
C SER A 112 -1.77 4.89 10.17
N SER A 113 -2.77 4.07 9.79
CA SER A 113 -3.53 4.24 8.53
C SER A 113 -4.16 5.62 8.36
N GLN A 114 -4.39 6.36 9.46
CA GLN A 114 -4.89 7.73 9.44
C GLN A 114 -3.86 8.75 8.91
N LYS A 115 -2.55 8.52 9.06
CA LYS A 115 -1.52 9.41 8.50
C LYS A 115 -1.31 9.17 7.01
N MET A 116 -1.42 7.93 6.53
CA MET A 116 -1.34 7.62 5.09
C MET A 116 -2.42 8.32 4.29
N ASN A 117 -3.68 8.19 4.72
CA ASN A 117 -4.79 8.83 4.01
C ASN A 117 -4.67 10.35 3.99
N LYS A 118 -4.31 10.96 5.13
CA LYS A 118 -4.02 12.40 5.20
C LYS A 118 -2.91 12.81 4.24
N TYR A 119 -1.87 11.98 4.14
CA TYR A 119 -0.73 12.24 3.28
C TYR A 119 -1.08 12.12 1.80
N ILE A 120 -1.82 11.08 1.39
CA ILE A 120 -2.32 10.96 0.01
C ILE A 120 -3.24 12.14 -0.34
N SER A 121 -4.13 12.54 0.57
CA SER A 121 -4.97 13.73 0.36
C SER A 121 -4.14 15.01 0.19
N GLN A 122 -3.05 15.17 0.94
CA GLN A 122 -2.13 16.30 0.77
C GLN A 122 -1.44 16.25 -0.60
N LEU A 123 -0.91 15.09 -1.00
CA LEU A 123 -0.29 14.91 -2.31
C LEU A 123 -1.26 15.23 -3.46
N VAL A 124 -2.49 14.74 -3.38
CA VAL A 124 -3.55 15.04 -4.37
C VAL A 124 -3.84 16.53 -4.44
N THR A 125 -3.89 17.21 -3.28
CA THR A 125 -4.11 18.66 -3.23
C THR A 125 -2.94 19.44 -3.84
N GLU A 126 -1.70 19.02 -3.55
CA GLU A 126 -0.49 19.65 -4.08
C GLU A 126 -0.32 19.41 -5.58
N ALA A 127 -0.69 18.24 -6.08
CA ALA A 127 -0.58 17.88 -7.49
C ALA A 127 -1.28 18.87 -8.42
N ARG A 128 -2.47 19.33 -8.04
CA ARG A 128 -3.26 20.34 -8.77
C ARG A 128 -2.48 21.64 -8.99
N HIS A 129 -1.71 22.06 -7.99
CA HIS A 129 -0.95 23.31 -8.04
C HIS A 129 0.37 23.20 -8.80
N GLN A 130 0.89 21.97 -8.95
CA GLN A 130 2.22 21.71 -9.50
C GLN A 130 2.18 21.13 -10.92
N GLU A 131 1.00 21.12 -11.55
CA GLU A 131 0.75 20.51 -12.87
C GLU A 131 1.25 19.06 -12.92
N GLN A 132 1.01 18.30 -11.85
CA GLN A 132 1.44 16.90 -11.71
C GLN A 132 0.31 15.94 -12.05
N LEU A 133 0.66 14.84 -12.71
CA LEU A 133 -0.20 13.66 -12.82
C LEU A 133 0.25 12.61 -11.80
N LEU A 134 -0.56 12.34 -10.78
CA LEU A 134 -0.34 11.28 -9.81
C LEU A 134 -1.10 10.01 -10.21
N ILE A 135 -0.40 8.89 -10.29
CA ILE A 135 -0.97 7.59 -10.63
C ILE A 135 -0.78 6.65 -9.44
N PHE A 136 -1.86 6.25 -8.80
CA PHE A 136 -1.83 5.35 -7.65
C PHE A 136 -2.29 3.95 -8.03
N ALA A 137 -1.44 2.93 -7.88
CA ALA A 137 -1.89 1.54 -7.98
C ALA A 137 -2.27 0.96 -6.61
N THR A 138 -3.41 0.26 -6.54
CA THR A 138 -3.87 -0.45 -5.34
C THR A 138 -4.66 -1.73 -5.68
N HIS A 139 -4.71 -2.69 -4.77
CA HIS A 139 -5.50 -3.93 -4.89
C HIS A 139 -6.99 -3.70 -4.65
N THR A 140 -7.34 -2.66 -3.90
CA THR A 140 -8.72 -2.31 -3.54
C THR A 140 -8.79 -0.82 -3.24
N LEU A 141 -9.86 -0.17 -3.70
CA LEU A 141 -10.11 1.25 -3.49
C LEU A 141 -10.56 1.53 -2.06
N ARG A 142 -11.08 0.52 -1.34
CA ARG A 142 -11.40 0.61 0.09
C ARG A 142 -10.23 1.07 0.96
N LYS A 143 -9.00 0.80 0.54
CA LYS A 143 -7.76 1.21 1.24
C LYS A 143 -7.53 2.72 1.17
N LEU A 144 -8.06 3.40 0.15
CA LEU A 144 -7.97 4.84 -0.01
C LEU A 144 -9.12 5.53 0.71
N ASP A 145 -8.91 6.77 1.14
CA ASP A 145 -10.00 7.60 1.62
C ASP A 145 -11.04 7.84 0.52
N ILE A 146 -12.32 7.99 0.89
CA ILE A 146 -13.37 8.21 -0.11
C ILE A 146 -13.15 9.52 -0.86
N GLY A 147 -12.61 10.55 -0.20
CA GLY A 147 -12.27 11.82 -0.85
C GLY A 147 -11.31 11.61 -2.00
N VAL A 148 -10.23 10.84 -1.80
CA VAL A 148 -9.25 10.52 -2.85
C VAL A 148 -9.88 9.78 -4.03
N VAL A 149 -10.85 8.90 -3.77
CA VAL A 149 -11.56 8.17 -4.85
C VAL A 149 -12.52 9.09 -5.61
N MET A 150 -13.16 10.04 -4.91
CA MET A 150 -14.06 11.02 -5.50
C MET A 150 -13.32 12.13 -6.25
N ASP A 151 -12.10 12.45 -5.83
CA ASP A 151 -11.21 13.44 -6.45
C ASP A 151 -10.43 12.87 -7.65
N ALA A 152 -10.55 11.58 -7.95
CA ALA A 152 -9.87 10.96 -9.08
C ALA A 152 -10.57 11.31 -10.40
N ASP A 153 -9.79 11.74 -11.38
CA ASP A 153 -10.28 12.08 -12.73
C ASP A 153 -10.55 10.83 -13.57
N ALA A 154 -9.81 9.75 -13.29
CA ALA A 154 -10.02 8.46 -13.90
C ALA A 154 -9.71 7.29 -12.96
N ILE A 155 -10.50 6.22 -13.09
CA ILE A 155 -10.26 4.92 -12.47
C ILE A 155 -10.00 3.89 -13.57
N LEU A 156 -8.79 3.33 -13.56
CA LEU A 156 -8.32 2.30 -14.47
C LEU A 156 -8.39 0.93 -13.79
N PHE A 157 -9.33 0.11 -14.23
CA PHE A 157 -9.51 -1.24 -13.72
C PHE A 157 -8.72 -2.25 -14.55
N LYS A 158 -7.80 -2.94 -13.89
CA LYS A 158 -7.41 -4.31 -14.25
C LYS A 158 -8.42 -5.29 -13.66
N GLU A 159 -8.38 -6.54 -14.15
CA GLU A 159 -9.36 -7.57 -13.79
C GLU A 159 -9.60 -7.63 -12.26
N PRO A 160 -10.83 -7.34 -11.79
CA PRO A 160 -11.13 -7.36 -10.36
C PRO A 160 -11.14 -8.78 -9.76
N SER A 161 -10.85 -8.89 -8.46
CA SER A 161 -11.00 -10.15 -7.71
C SER A 161 -12.46 -10.37 -7.29
N PHE A 162 -12.92 -11.62 -7.25
CA PHE A 162 -14.26 -11.97 -6.78
C PHE A 162 -14.53 -11.55 -5.34
N LEU A 163 -13.54 -11.71 -4.46
CA LEU A 163 -13.68 -11.31 -3.07
C LEU A 163 -13.64 -9.78 -2.94
N HIS A 164 -12.74 -9.11 -3.66
CA HIS A 164 -12.64 -7.64 -3.59
C HIS A 164 -13.94 -6.98 -4.07
N SER A 165 -14.54 -7.47 -5.17
CA SER A 165 -15.82 -6.97 -5.66
C SER A 165 -16.97 -7.12 -4.65
N LYS A 166 -16.88 -8.04 -3.67
CA LYS A 166 -17.90 -8.18 -2.61
C LYS A 166 -17.60 -7.31 -1.38
N PHE A 167 -16.34 -6.99 -1.14
CA PHE A 167 -15.90 -6.27 0.07
C PHE A 167 -15.58 -4.79 -0.16
N GLU A 168 -15.77 -4.27 -1.38
CA GLU A 168 -15.73 -2.82 -1.65
C GLU A 168 -16.85 -2.05 -0.94
N ARG A 169 -16.66 -0.73 -0.80
CA ARG A 169 -17.71 0.19 -0.32
C ARG A 169 -18.91 0.17 -1.28
N SER A 170 -20.11 0.41 -0.76
CA SER A 170 -21.38 0.31 -1.51
C SER A 170 -21.32 1.02 -2.87
N GLU A 171 -20.77 2.23 -2.89
CA GLU A 171 -20.67 3.12 -4.04
C GLU A 171 -19.75 2.56 -5.15
N ILE A 172 -18.62 1.95 -4.74
CA ILE A 172 -17.62 1.39 -5.67
C ILE A 172 -17.95 -0.06 -6.04
N ARG A 173 -18.79 -0.72 -5.24
CA ARG A 173 -19.12 -2.14 -5.39
C ARG A 173 -19.87 -2.43 -6.67
N GLU A 174 -20.83 -1.59 -7.01
CA GLU A 174 -21.65 -1.74 -8.22
C GLU A 174 -20.78 -1.59 -9.47
N ILE A 175 -20.02 -0.49 -9.56
CA ILE A 175 -19.04 -0.24 -10.62
C ILE A 175 -18.07 -1.42 -10.75
N THR A 176 -17.46 -1.86 -9.64
CA THR A 176 -16.49 -2.97 -9.67
C THR A 176 -17.13 -4.28 -10.15
N ARG A 177 -18.41 -4.51 -9.84
CA ARG A 177 -19.15 -5.70 -10.28
C ARG A 177 -19.43 -5.67 -11.78
N GLU A 178 -19.87 -4.52 -12.30
CA GLU A 178 -20.11 -4.30 -13.72
C GLU A 178 -18.82 -4.48 -14.53
N VAL A 179 -17.74 -3.81 -14.13
CA VAL A 179 -16.42 -3.96 -14.74
C VAL A 179 -15.99 -5.43 -14.77
N LYS A 180 -16.18 -6.16 -13.68
CA LYS A 180 -15.84 -7.57 -13.61
C LYS A 180 -16.67 -8.42 -14.57
N GLU A 181 -17.95 -8.12 -14.71
CA GLU A 181 -18.82 -8.77 -15.69
C GLU A 181 -18.31 -8.50 -17.12
N GLN A 182 -17.90 -7.27 -17.42
CA GLN A 182 -17.30 -6.94 -18.71
C GLN A 182 -15.99 -7.73 -18.94
N PHE A 183 -15.11 -7.82 -17.94
CA PHE A 183 -13.89 -8.65 -18.03
C PHE A 183 -14.20 -10.14 -18.24
N SER A 184 -15.33 -10.63 -17.72
CA SER A 184 -15.73 -12.04 -17.89
C SER A 184 -16.07 -12.41 -19.33
N LYS A 185 -16.50 -11.42 -20.13
CA LYS A 185 -16.81 -11.56 -21.55
C LYS A 185 -15.55 -11.64 -22.42
N LEU A 186 -14.42 -11.12 -21.93
CA LEU A 186 -13.13 -11.18 -22.64
C LEU A 186 -12.54 -12.60 -22.64
N ARG A 187 -12.03 -12.99 -23.81
CA ARG A 187 -11.28 -14.24 -24.04
C ARG A 187 -9.78 -13.98 -24.08
N GLY A 188 -8.98 -15.01 -23.79
CA GLY A 188 -7.52 -14.93 -23.84
C GLY A 188 -6.89 -14.21 -22.64
N ASP A 189 -5.72 -13.61 -22.86
CA ASP A 189 -4.97 -12.93 -21.79
C ASP A 189 -5.55 -11.55 -21.47
N ARG A 190 -6.35 -11.52 -20.41
CA ARG A 190 -7.03 -10.31 -19.91
C ARG A 190 -6.08 -9.23 -19.39
N ARG A 191 -4.80 -9.54 -19.11
CA ARG A 191 -3.82 -8.56 -18.60
C ARG A 191 -3.55 -7.44 -19.60
N LYS A 192 -3.73 -7.72 -20.90
CA LYS A 192 -3.58 -6.78 -22.01
C LYS A 192 -4.69 -5.74 -22.11
N TYR A 193 -5.72 -5.84 -21.27
CA TYR A 193 -6.87 -4.94 -21.29
C TYR A 193 -6.95 -4.17 -19.96
N THR A 194 -7.44 -2.94 -20.07
CA THR A 194 -7.79 -2.09 -18.95
C THR A 194 -9.19 -1.56 -19.21
N TYR A 195 -10.10 -1.71 -18.26
CA TYR A 195 -11.38 -1.01 -18.32
C TYR A 195 -11.19 0.37 -17.69
N VAL A 196 -11.53 1.40 -18.43
CA VAL A 196 -11.34 2.79 -18.06
C VAL A 196 -12.69 3.37 -17.70
N LEU A 197 -12.72 4.10 -16.59
CA LEU A 197 -13.84 4.94 -16.21
C LEU A 197 -13.29 6.35 -15.95
N SER A 198 -13.62 7.31 -16.81
CA SER A 198 -13.27 8.73 -16.68
C SER A 198 -14.48 9.58 -17.04
N HIS A 199 -14.34 10.91 -16.93
CA HIS A 199 -15.41 11.84 -17.26
C HIS A 199 -15.86 11.77 -18.74
N ASP A 200 -14.93 11.48 -19.66
CA ASP A 200 -15.16 11.53 -21.11
C ASP A 200 -15.13 10.15 -21.78
N TYR A 201 -14.82 9.08 -21.04
CA TYR A 201 -14.70 7.75 -21.60
C TYR A 201 -15.02 6.65 -20.58
N GLU A 202 -15.81 5.68 -21.06
CA GLU A 202 -16.02 4.43 -20.35
C GLU A 202 -15.85 3.24 -21.32
N GLY A 203 -14.99 2.29 -20.97
CA GLY A 203 -14.82 1.08 -21.77
C GLY A 203 -13.42 0.48 -21.75
N PHE A 204 -13.18 -0.50 -22.62
CA PHE A 204 -11.90 -1.20 -22.68
C PHE A 204 -10.89 -0.50 -23.58
N LEU A 205 -9.68 -0.31 -23.03
CA LEU A 205 -8.48 0.00 -23.79
C LEU A 205 -7.50 -1.17 -23.77
N LYS A 206 -6.84 -1.40 -24.90
CA LYS A 206 -5.72 -2.34 -25.00
C LYS A 206 -4.48 -1.64 -24.45
N THR A 207 -3.86 -2.27 -23.46
CA THR A 207 -2.68 -1.75 -22.74
C THR A 207 -1.62 -2.84 -22.76
N PRO A 208 -0.74 -2.84 -23.78
CA PRO A 208 0.36 -3.78 -23.86
C PRO A 208 1.35 -3.55 -22.71
N LEU A 209 2.33 -4.45 -22.60
CA LEU A 209 3.45 -4.24 -21.69
C LEU A 209 4.30 -3.05 -22.20
N PRO A 210 4.91 -2.26 -21.29
CA PRO A 210 5.86 -1.24 -21.71
C PRO A 210 7.06 -1.88 -22.42
N SER A 211 7.70 -1.14 -23.32
CA SER A 211 8.77 -1.67 -24.18
C SER A 211 9.98 -2.22 -23.41
N PHE A 212 10.21 -1.70 -22.20
CA PHE A 212 11.30 -2.11 -21.30
C PHE A 212 10.88 -3.16 -20.25
N TRP A 213 9.66 -3.71 -20.34
CA TRP A 213 9.17 -4.66 -19.35
C TRP A 213 10.01 -5.95 -19.37
N CYS A 214 10.55 -6.31 -18.21
CA CYS A 214 11.26 -7.58 -18.02
C CYS A 214 10.73 -8.35 -16.80
N GLU A 215 11.09 -9.63 -16.74
CA GLU A 215 10.68 -10.52 -15.65
C GLU A 215 11.24 -10.05 -14.30
N GLU A 216 12.44 -9.49 -14.31
CA GLU A 216 13.11 -8.94 -13.13
C GLU A 216 12.35 -7.71 -12.60
N LEU A 217 11.89 -6.82 -13.48
CA LEU A 217 11.07 -5.67 -13.10
C LEU A 217 9.71 -6.12 -12.58
N SER A 218 9.11 -7.16 -13.18
CA SER A 218 7.86 -7.75 -12.68
C SER A 218 7.99 -8.39 -11.30
N LYS A 219 9.17 -8.88 -10.94
CA LYS A 219 9.49 -9.47 -9.63
C LYS A 219 10.06 -8.47 -8.64
N ALA A 220 10.47 -7.30 -9.11
CA ALA A 220 10.95 -6.19 -8.30
C ALA A 220 9.79 -5.51 -7.56
N GLN A 221 9.11 -6.26 -6.71
CA GLN A 221 8.26 -5.69 -5.68
C GLN A 221 9.09 -5.49 -4.42
N ILE A 222 8.76 -4.47 -3.65
CA ILE A 222 9.13 -4.43 -2.24
C ILE A 222 8.47 -5.67 -1.60
N SER A 223 9.24 -6.75 -1.45
CA SER A 223 8.83 -7.89 -0.64
C SER A 223 8.58 -7.37 0.77
N LEU A 224 7.38 -7.60 1.31
CA LEU A 224 7.09 -7.33 2.72
C LEU A 224 8.14 -8.01 3.63
N GLU A 225 8.74 -9.12 3.20
CA GLU A 225 9.91 -9.72 3.86
C GLU A 225 11.12 -8.79 3.90
N ARG A 226 11.49 -8.08 2.82
CA ARG A 226 12.47 -6.96 2.87
C ARG A 226 11.97 -5.73 3.65
N VAL A 227 10.66 -5.60 3.89
CA VAL A 227 10.10 -4.61 4.82
C VAL A 227 10.39 -5.01 6.28
N PHE A 228 10.44 -6.32 6.57
CA PHE A 228 10.83 -6.92 7.86
C PHE A 228 12.36 -7.22 7.96
N GLU A 229 13.08 -7.39 6.86
CA GLU A 229 14.53 -7.67 6.80
C GLU A 229 15.35 -6.40 6.54
N GLY A 230 14.75 -5.34 5.99
CA GLY A 230 15.23 -3.96 6.13
C GLY A 230 15.03 -3.42 7.55
N GLU A 231 14.26 -4.16 8.36
CA GLU A 231 14.31 -4.12 9.82
C GLU A 231 15.45 -4.98 10.39
N GLY A 232 16.18 -5.77 9.59
CA GLY A 232 17.38 -6.53 9.97
C GLY A 232 18.69 -5.83 9.57
N ASP A 233 18.75 -5.20 8.40
CA ASP A 233 20.02 -4.65 7.88
C ASP A 233 20.14 -3.12 7.98
N ARG A 234 19.05 -2.40 8.28
CA ARG A 234 19.16 -1.11 9.01
C ARG A 234 19.15 -1.30 10.53
N ARG A 235 19.01 -2.54 11.01
CA ARG A 235 19.46 -2.95 12.36
C ARG A 235 20.94 -3.38 12.37
N ALA A 236 21.66 -3.37 11.23
CA ALA A 236 23.13 -3.45 11.20
C ALA A 236 23.82 -2.07 11.18
N GLY A 237 23.09 -1.00 10.85
CA GLY A 237 23.54 0.41 11.00
C GLY A 237 22.90 1.16 12.17
N VAL A 238 21.78 0.65 12.71
CA VAL A 238 21.26 0.99 14.06
C VAL A 238 21.27 -0.31 14.90
N GLY A 239 22.35 -1.06 14.73
CA GLY A 239 22.92 -1.94 15.74
C GLY A 239 23.89 -1.14 16.60
N SER A 240 23.52 0.09 16.95
CA SER A 240 24.13 0.84 18.03
C SER A 240 23.00 1.44 18.85
N LYS A 241 22.55 0.65 19.84
CA LYS A 241 21.80 1.12 21.00
C LYS A 241 20.50 1.90 20.71
N ILE A 242 19.37 1.21 20.57
CA ILE A 242 18.30 1.59 21.50
C ILE A 242 18.80 1.02 22.81
N GLU A 243 19.51 1.85 23.58
CA GLU A 243 19.80 1.52 24.98
C GLU A 243 18.49 1.00 25.55
N SER A 244 18.51 -0.20 26.15
CA SER A 244 17.44 -0.69 27.02
C SER A 244 16.80 0.54 27.63
N GLY A 245 15.53 0.83 27.30
CA GLY A 245 14.92 2.10 27.66
C GLY A 245 15.16 2.30 29.14
N ASN A 246 16.10 3.18 29.49
CA ASN A 246 16.83 3.00 30.74
C ASN A 246 15.81 3.18 31.86
N ILE A 247 15.45 2.08 32.54
CA ILE A 247 14.42 2.12 33.59
C ILE A 247 14.87 3.10 34.67
N GLU A 248 16.19 3.26 34.89
CA GLU A 248 16.74 4.28 35.76
C GLU A 248 16.45 5.71 35.27
N SER A 249 16.45 5.98 33.96
CA SER A 249 16.10 7.31 33.42
C SER A 249 14.62 7.61 33.54
N VAL A 250 13.76 6.62 33.25
CA VAL A 250 12.31 6.74 33.44
C VAL A 250 11.98 7.03 34.91
N LEU A 251 12.60 6.29 35.84
CA LEU A 251 12.40 6.48 37.27
C LEU A 251 13.09 7.72 37.83
N LYS A 252 14.11 8.27 37.15
CA LYS A 252 14.71 9.56 37.51
C LYS A 252 13.78 10.72 37.17
N GLU A 253 13.11 10.65 36.02
CA GLU A 253 12.12 11.66 35.60
C GLU A 253 10.80 11.53 36.34
N ARG A 254 10.41 10.28 36.66
CA ARG A 254 9.12 9.93 37.25
C ARG A 254 9.29 8.89 38.37
N PRO A 255 9.78 9.30 39.56
CA PRO A 255 9.91 8.39 40.70
C PRO A 255 8.60 7.72 41.10
N GLU A 256 7.46 8.38 40.84
CA GLU A 256 6.12 7.84 41.11
C GLU A 256 5.79 6.58 40.28
N TYR A 257 6.54 6.27 39.21
CA TYR A 257 6.32 5.07 38.40
C TYR A 257 6.82 3.79 39.04
N ILE A 258 7.55 3.87 40.17
CA ILE A 258 7.99 2.69 40.94
C ILE A 258 6.79 1.79 41.25
N GLU A 259 5.69 2.36 41.75
CA GLU A 259 4.49 1.60 42.12
C GLU A 259 3.84 0.91 40.91
N TYR A 260 3.95 1.50 39.71
CA TYR A 260 3.45 0.88 38.48
C TYR A 260 4.31 -0.31 38.07
N PHE A 261 5.64 -0.19 38.15
CA PHE A 261 6.53 -1.30 37.85
C PHE A 261 6.37 -2.46 38.84
N GLU A 262 6.12 -2.17 40.12
CA GLU A 262 5.80 -3.21 41.12
C GLU A 262 4.57 -4.01 40.73
N ARG A 263 3.48 -3.35 40.35
CA ARG A 263 2.24 -4.03 39.92
C ARG A 263 2.46 -4.87 38.66
N MET A 264 3.28 -4.40 37.73
CA MET A 264 3.64 -5.15 36.53
C MET A 264 4.50 -6.38 36.86
N LEU A 265 5.46 -6.25 37.79
CA LEU A 265 6.28 -7.36 38.28
C LEU A 265 5.44 -8.38 39.05
N GLU A 266 4.51 -7.92 39.90
CA GLU A 266 3.58 -8.79 40.61
C GLU A 266 2.69 -9.59 39.64
N TRP A 267 2.18 -8.93 38.60
CA TRP A 267 1.45 -9.63 37.54
C TRP A 267 2.34 -10.64 36.82
N HIS A 268 3.58 -10.26 36.47
CA HIS A 268 4.54 -11.14 35.81
C HIS A 268 4.80 -12.39 36.64
N ASP A 269 5.13 -12.25 37.92
CA ASP A 269 5.44 -13.38 38.79
C ASP A 269 4.25 -14.31 39.02
N LYS A 270 3.03 -13.78 39.07
CA LYS A 270 1.81 -14.59 39.18
C LYS A 270 1.46 -15.36 37.90
N ASN A 271 1.85 -14.83 36.74
CA ASN A 271 1.37 -15.33 35.45
C ASN A 271 2.46 -15.96 34.58
N LYS A 272 3.75 -15.88 34.92
CA LYS A 272 4.86 -16.39 34.09
C LYS A 272 4.75 -17.87 33.71
N ASP A 273 4.16 -18.69 34.58
CA ASP A 273 3.94 -20.13 34.33
C ASP A 273 2.55 -20.44 33.74
N SER A 274 1.72 -19.41 33.50
CA SER A 274 0.39 -19.56 32.93
C SER A 274 0.45 -19.82 31.43
N LYS A 275 -0.41 -20.73 30.94
CA LYS A 275 -0.61 -20.95 29.49
C LYS A 275 -1.03 -19.69 28.72
N PHE A 276 -1.51 -18.66 29.42
CA PHE A 276 -1.95 -17.39 28.84
C PHE A 276 -0.95 -16.24 29.03
N TYR A 277 0.24 -16.49 29.55
CA TYR A 277 1.26 -15.44 29.77
C TYR A 277 1.57 -14.65 28.50
N HIS A 278 1.60 -15.35 27.35
CA HIS A 278 1.84 -14.76 26.03
C HIS A 278 0.77 -13.76 25.58
N LEU A 279 -0.34 -13.58 26.31
CA LEU A 279 -1.30 -12.52 26.03
C LEU A 279 -0.87 -11.19 26.69
N GLY A 280 -0.03 -11.24 27.72
CA GLY A 280 0.36 -10.05 28.47
C GLY A 280 -0.77 -9.52 29.36
N PHE A 281 -0.51 -8.36 29.97
CA PHE A 281 -1.45 -7.66 30.84
C PHE A 281 -2.11 -6.47 30.16
N GLU A 282 -3.35 -6.18 30.54
CA GLU A 282 -4.05 -4.94 30.22
C GLU A 282 -3.93 -3.92 31.36
N TRP A 283 -4.36 -2.68 31.10
CA TRP A 283 -4.38 -1.59 32.07
C TRP A 283 -5.17 -1.95 33.35
N SER A 284 -6.22 -2.75 33.24
CA SER A 284 -7.04 -3.21 34.36
C SER A 284 -6.30 -4.21 35.26
N ASP A 285 -5.43 -5.03 34.67
CA ASP A 285 -4.76 -6.13 35.38
C ASP A 285 -3.65 -5.61 36.29
N VAL A 286 -2.91 -4.59 35.82
CA VAL A 286 -1.84 -3.94 36.58
C VAL A 286 -2.27 -2.61 37.22
N ARG A 287 -3.52 -2.18 36.99
CA ARG A 287 -4.08 -0.90 37.46
C ARG A 287 -3.18 0.30 37.12
N VAL A 288 -2.67 0.33 35.89
CA VAL A 288 -1.81 1.42 35.37
C VAL A 288 -2.58 2.18 34.30
N PRO A 289 -2.67 3.51 34.36
CA PRO A 289 -3.36 4.30 33.34
C PRO A 289 -2.88 3.98 31.92
N PRO A 290 -3.78 3.79 30.94
CA PRO A 290 -3.41 3.41 29.57
C PRO A 290 -2.39 4.36 28.92
N GLN A 291 -2.43 5.65 29.25
CA GLN A 291 -1.48 6.66 28.74
C GLN A 291 -0.05 6.35 29.18
N ILE A 292 0.13 5.86 30.41
CA ILE A 292 1.43 5.50 30.98
C ILE A 292 1.95 4.22 30.31
N LEU A 293 1.09 3.22 30.11
CA LEU A 293 1.48 2.00 29.38
C LEU A 293 1.95 2.29 27.96
N ASN A 294 1.23 3.15 27.22
CA ASN A 294 1.67 3.56 25.89
C ASN A 294 3.00 4.31 25.94
N LYS A 295 3.22 5.16 26.95
CA LYS A 295 4.49 5.88 27.12
C LYS A 295 5.65 4.91 27.40
N LEU A 296 5.47 3.96 28.30
CA LEU A 296 6.47 2.94 28.64
C LEU A 296 6.78 2.00 27.45
N PHE A 297 5.77 1.69 26.64
CA PHE A 297 5.96 0.99 25.37
C PHE A 297 6.80 1.81 24.38
N LEU A 298 6.48 3.09 24.19
CA LEU A 298 7.25 3.98 23.30
C LEU A 298 8.69 4.20 23.80
N GLN A 299 8.91 4.12 25.12
CA GLN A 299 10.23 4.18 25.74
C GLN A 299 10.98 2.83 25.70
N GLY A 300 10.37 1.76 25.17
CA GLY A 300 11.01 0.46 25.02
C GLY A 300 11.12 -0.36 26.31
N VAL A 301 10.36 -0.02 27.34
CA VAL A 301 10.28 -0.77 28.62
C VAL A 301 9.26 -1.90 28.53
N LEU A 302 8.22 -1.71 27.71
CA LEU A 302 7.18 -2.71 27.45
C LEU A 302 7.21 -3.18 26.00
N ASP A 303 6.76 -4.42 25.79
CA ASP A 303 6.42 -4.97 24.48
C ASP A 303 4.90 -5.04 24.33
N LEU A 304 4.39 -4.68 23.15
CA LEU A 304 2.97 -4.78 22.81
C LEU A 304 2.71 -6.14 22.15
N VAL A 305 1.92 -6.99 22.80
CA VAL A 305 1.76 -8.39 22.38
C VAL A 305 0.52 -8.60 21.53
N TYR A 306 -0.56 -7.85 21.80
CA TYR A 306 -1.71 -7.77 20.90
C TYR A 306 -2.38 -6.40 20.98
N ASN A 307 -3.10 -6.06 19.91
CA ASN A 307 -3.83 -4.79 19.81
C ASN A 307 -5.14 -4.99 19.04
N THR A 308 -6.27 -4.69 19.69
CA THR A 308 -7.60 -4.66 19.09
C THR A 308 -8.23 -3.28 19.29
N ARG A 309 -9.41 -3.04 18.70
CA ARG A 309 -10.15 -1.79 18.91
C ARG A 309 -10.54 -1.54 20.37
N LYS A 310 -10.63 -2.59 21.19
CA LYS A 310 -11.11 -2.51 22.59
C LYS A 310 -10.02 -2.81 23.63
N HIS A 311 -8.96 -3.54 23.24
CA HIS A 311 -8.01 -4.16 24.17
C HIS A 311 -6.57 -4.08 23.66
N LYS A 312 -5.61 -3.90 24.58
CA LYS A 312 -4.17 -3.93 24.32
C LYS A 312 -3.47 -4.71 25.42
N GLY A 313 -2.69 -5.73 25.04
CA GLY A 313 -1.88 -6.53 25.94
C GLY A 313 -0.41 -6.15 25.89
N TYR A 314 0.23 -6.05 27.07
CA TYR A 314 1.63 -5.67 27.21
C TYR A 314 2.43 -6.69 28.02
N LEU A 315 3.74 -6.76 27.77
CA LEU A 315 4.70 -7.49 28.61
C LEU A 315 5.86 -6.58 28.99
N LEU A 316 6.47 -6.83 30.16
CA LEU A 316 7.75 -6.24 30.51
C LEU A 316 8.83 -6.84 29.59
N ARG A 317 9.60 -5.99 28.92
CA ARG A 317 10.67 -6.44 28.01
C ARG A 317 11.79 -7.15 28.76
N ASN A 318 12.17 -6.61 29.92
CA ASN A 318 13.17 -7.19 30.81
C ASN A 318 12.70 -7.14 32.28
N PRO A 319 11.90 -8.13 32.73
CA PRO A 319 11.38 -8.15 34.10
C PRO A 319 12.48 -8.13 35.17
N GLU A 320 13.60 -8.80 34.92
CA GLU A 320 14.71 -8.90 35.89
C GLU A 320 15.41 -7.54 36.08
N GLU A 321 15.70 -6.83 35.00
CA GLU A 321 16.28 -5.47 35.06
C GLU A 321 15.35 -4.48 35.76
N VAL A 322 14.04 -4.56 35.50
CA VAL A 322 13.04 -3.74 36.18
C VAL A 322 13.04 -4.02 37.68
N ARG A 323 13.16 -5.30 38.08
CA ARG A 323 13.24 -5.71 39.49
C ARG A 323 14.48 -5.14 40.18
N GLU A 324 15.65 -5.29 39.58
CA GLU A 324 16.91 -4.76 40.13
C GLU A 324 16.85 -3.25 40.35
N VAL A 325 16.34 -2.49 39.38
CA VAL A 325 16.25 -1.02 39.47
C VAL A 325 15.23 -0.59 40.52
N VAL A 326 14.06 -1.24 40.58
CA VAL A 326 13.02 -0.95 41.58
C VAL A 326 13.54 -1.24 43.00
N GLU A 327 14.26 -2.34 43.22
CA GLU A 327 14.85 -2.67 44.52
C GLU A 327 15.95 -1.70 44.93
N LYS A 328 16.81 -1.28 43.98
CA LYS A 328 17.87 -0.29 44.20
C LYS A 328 17.34 1.08 44.61
N LYS A 329 16.14 1.46 44.16
CA LYS A 329 15.49 2.74 44.50
C LYS A 329 14.72 2.72 45.83
N LYS A 330 14.53 1.53 46.41
CA LYS A 330 13.90 1.36 47.74
C LYS A 330 14.90 1.40 48.91
N ARG A 331 16.17 1.10 48.62
CA ARG A 331 17.28 1.26 49.57
C ARG A 331 17.73 2.71 49.60
#